data_AF-A0A940V4G8-F1
#
_entry.id   AF-A0A940V4G8-F1
#
_cell.length_a   1.000
_cell.length_b   1.000
_cell.length_c   1.000
_cell.angle_alpha   90.00
_cell.angle_beta   90.00
_cell.angle_gamma   90.00
#
_symmetry.space_group_name_H-M   'P 1'
#
loop_
_entity.id
_entity.type
_entity.pdbx_description
1 polymer ?
#
loop_
_entity_poly.entity_id
_entity_poly.type
_entity_poly.pdbx_seq_one_letter_code
_entity_poly.pdbx_strand_id
1 'polypeptide(L)'
;PIAATPDHRDEAEAARRLIIDHCRELQAPLTILEPAQVECLDYQLSGQTFRFAGEVYHTRLLGLFQPLNAALALSACTSLVDPQAMIDGIRETRWPARLEVFPGSCQRPWSSQRSWSWQSPKSLPSSGPVQDVLSVQENVPVDESWEPLILIDGAHNPQGCLALGDALDRLLPGQPIVFLVGLLSDKDYPAMLGALWAGRQFKTLDIICVTPENPRALPAKSLAKSVAELKIDLHSGYNDRDMIHTIDQPELGLAQAVAIASTQRAAVCAFGSLYLVGQLRTWIRNRPRRLREDPQF
;
A
#
# COMPACT_ATOMS: atom_id res chain seq x y z
N PRO A 1 20.15 0.06 -0.05
CA PRO A 1 20.21 -1.40 0.20
C PRO A 1 19.21 -2.09 -0.72
N ILE A 2 19.69 -2.99 -1.58
CA ILE A 2 18.80 -3.84 -2.36
C ILE A 2 18.19 -4.80 -1.33
N ALA A 3 16.89 -4.67 -1.07
CA ALA A 3 16.16 -5.62 -0.24
C ALA A 3 16.12 -6.95 -0.99
N ALA A 4 17.19 -7.74 -0.88
CA ALA A 4 17.22 -9.09 -1.36
C ALA A 4 16.34 -9.93 -0.43
N THR A 5 15.29 -10.52 -0.99
CA THR A 5 14.71 -11.72 -0.37
C THR A 5 15.79 -12.80 -0.29
N PRO A 6 15.62 -13.86 0.52
CA PRO A 6 16.56 -14.98 0.55
C PRO A 6 16.96 -15.48 -0.85
N ASP A 7 16.03 -15.45 -1.80
CA ASP A 7 16.21 -15.88 -3.19
C ASP A 7 17.09 -14.94 -4.05
N HIS A 8 17.29 -13.69 -3.63
CA HIS A 8 18.09 -12.70 -4.36
C HIS A 8 19.37 -12.29 -3.61
N ARG A 9 19.74 -13.01 -2.54
CA ARG A 9 20.91 -12.66 -1.73
C ARG A 9 22.20 -12.69 -2.56
N ASP A 10 22.37 -13.74 -3.37
CA ASP A 10 23.54 -13.93 -4.21
C ASP A 10 23.67 -12.81 -5.27
N GLU A 11 22.54 -12.39 -5.85
CA GLU A 11 22.50 -11.28 -6.81
C GLU A 11 22.87 -9.94 -6.16
N ALA A 12 22.34 -9.68 -4.95
CA ALA A 12 22.68 -8.47 -4.21
C ALA A 12 24.14 -8.45 -3.75
N GLU A 13 24.70 -9.58 -3.34
CA GLU A 13 26.12 -9.71 -3.01
C GLU A 13 27.01 -9.50 -4.24
N ALA A 14 26.64 -10.08 -5.38
CA ALA A 14 27.33 -9.88 -6.66
C ALA A 14 27.29 -8.41 -7.09
N ALA A 15 26.12 -7.76 -7.02
CA ALA A 15 25.97 -6.34 -7.32
C ALA A 15 26.82 -5.46 -6.38
N ARG A 16 26.82 -5.76 -5.08
CA ARG A 16 27.64 -5.04 -4.08
C ARG A 16 29.12 -5.17 -4.39
N ARG A 17 29.60 -6.38 -4.71
CA ARG A 17 31.00 -6.62 -5.06
C ARG A 17 31.40 -5.85 -6.32
N LEU A 18 30.56 -5.89 -7.36
CA LEU A 18 30.79 -5.17 -8.60
C LEU A 18 30.90 -3.65 -8.38
N ILE A 19 30.02 -3.06 -7.56
CA ILE A 19 30.10 -1.63 -7.21
C ILE A 19 31.41 -1.32 -6.46
N ILE A 20 31.80 -2.15 -5.48
CA ILE A 20 33.03 -1.97 -4.71
C ILE A 20 34.27 -2.01 -5.62
N ASP A 21 34.35 -3.02 -6.49
CA ASP A 21 35.51 -3.21 -7.37
C ASP A 21 35.60 -2.06 -8.38
N HIS A 22 34.47 -1.62 -8.95
CA HIS A 22 34.45 -0.49 -9.87
C HIS A 22 34.81 0.85 -9.21
N CYS A 23 34.33 1.11 -7.98
CA CYS A 23 34.75 2.30 -7.23
C CYS A 23 36.26 2.30 -6.95
N ARG A 24 36.86 1.14 -6.66
CA ARG A 24 38.32 1.01 -6.46
C ARG A 24 39.09 1.32 -7.74
N GLU A 25 38.66 0.77 -8.87
CA GLU A 25 39.26 1.03 -10.19
C GLU A 25 39.23 2.52 -10.53
N LEU A 26 38.11 3.19 -10.27
CA LEU A 26 37.94 4.62 -10.52
C LEU A 26 38.54 5.52 -9.42
N GLN A 27 39.10 4.93 -8.35
CA GLN A 27 39.52 5.66 -7.15
C GLN A 27 38.44 6.59 -6.58
N ALA A 28 37.17 6.20 -6.77
CA ALA A 28 36.01 6.96 -6.32
C ALA A 28 35.69 6.63 -4.85
N PRO A 29 35.42 7.65 -4.00
CA PRO A 29 34.92 7.41 -2.64
C PRO A 29 33.63 6.60 -2.67
N LEU A 30 33.52 5.59 -1.81
CA LEU A 30 32.34 4.74 -1.67
C LEU A 30 31.85 4.78 -0.22
N THR A 31 30.57 5.14 -0.05
CA THR A 31 29.86 5.04 1.22
C THR A 31 28.80 3.95 1.09
N ILE A 32 28.84 2.96 1.99
CA ILE A 32 27.81 1.91 2.09
C ILE A 32 27.01 2.17 3.36
N LEU A 33 25.69 2.31 3.18
CA LEU A 33 24.75 2.50 4.28
C LEU A 33 24.13 1.17 4.69
N GLU A 34 24.30 0.80 5.96
CA GLU A 34 23.70 -0.38 6.57
C GLU A 34 22.40 -0.01 7.31
N PRO A 35 21.34 -0.85 7.27
CA PRO A 35 20.05 -0.55 7.90
C PRO A 35 20.15 -0.20 9.40
N ALA A 36 21.11 -0.80 10.12
CA ALA A 36 21.35 -0.54 11.54
C ALA A 36 21.76 0.91 11.86
N GLN A 37 22.15 1.70 10.85
CA GLN A 37 22.48 3.11 11.01
C GLN A 37 21.25 4.02 11.03
N VAL A 38 20.07 3.48 10.70
CA VAL A 38 18.80 4.21 10.66
C VAL A 38 17.89 3.68 11.76
N GLU A 39 17.60 4.52 12.74
CA GLU A 39 16.70 4.18 13.84
C GLU A 39 15.31 4.77 13.56
N CYS A 40 14.31 3.92 13.33
CA CYS A 40 12.93 4.37 13.17
C CYS A 40 12.32 4.70 14.54
N LEU A 41 11.92 5.96 14.74
CA LEU A 41 11.38 6.46 16.01
C LEU A 41 9.85 6.39 16.06
N ASP A 42 9.18 6.71 14.94
CA ASP A 42 7.73 6.72 14.83
C ASP A 42 7.28 6.40 13.39
N TYR A 43 6.11 5.77 13.26
CA TYR A 43 5.48 5.47 11.97
C TYR A 43 3.97 5.68 12.11
N GLN A 44 3.47 6.71 11.43
CA GLN A 44 2.05 7.09 11.40
C GLN A 44 1.58 7.36 9.97
N LEU A 45 0.28 7.59 9.77
CA LEU A 45 -0.29 8.00 8.47
C LEU A 45 0.25 9.37 8.00
N SER A 46 0.71 10.22 8.93
CA SER A 46 1.30 11.52 8.63
C SER A 46 2.75 11.43 8.10
N GLY A 47 3.42 10.28 8.29
CA GLY A 47 4.80 10.08 7.90
C GLY A 47 5.58 9.21 8.87
N GLN A 48 6.89 9.22 8.72
CA GLN A 48 7.84 8.48 9.54
C GLN A 48 8.88 9.42 10.11
N THR A 49 9.19 9.24 11.40
CA THR A 49 10.27 9.96 12.07
C THR A 49 11.40 8.99 12.35
N PHE A 50 12.63 9.36 12.01
CA PHE A 50 13.79 8.50 12.15
C PHE A 50 15.03 9.29 12.55
N ARG A 51 15.98 8.62 13.20
CA ARG A 51 17.30 9.16 13.52
C ARG A 51 18.34 8.60 12.56
N PHE A 52 19.19 9.47 12.04
CA PHE A 52 20.31 9.11 11.18
C PHE A 52 21.46 10.10 11.41
N ALA A 53 22.69 9.60 11.54
CA ALA A 53 23.88 10.42 11.78
C ALA A 53 23.76 11.42 12.96
N GLY A 54 23.04 11.03 14.03
CA GLY A 54 22.80 11.85 15.22
C GLY A 54 21.59 12.78 15.14
N GLU A 55 21.13 13.10 13.93
CA GLU A 55 20.02 14.02 13.67
C GLU A 55 18.69 13.31 13.52
N VAL A 56 17.60 14.02 13.78
CA VAL A 56 16.22 13.51 13.64
C VAL A 56 15.57 14.12 12.41
N TYR A 57 15.06 13.24 11.55
CA TYR A 57 14.39 13.60 10.31
C TYR A 57 12.95 13.12 10.33
N HIS A 58 12.09 13.83 9.61
CA HIS A 58 10.73 13.42 9.34
C HIS A 58 10.53 13.33 7.83
N THR A 59 10.04 12.20 7.32
CA THR A 59 9.63 12.03 5.92
C THR A 59 8.14 11.76 5.86
N ARG A 60 7.46 12.35 4.87
CA ARG A 60 6.04 12.08 4.60
C ARG A 60 5.82 10.81 3.78
N LEU A 61 6.88 10.22 3.22
CA LEU A 61 6.77 8.99 2.45
C LEU A 61 6.53 7.80 3.39
N LEU A 62 5.56 6.96 3.03
CA LEU A 62 5.24 5.75 3.77
C LEU A 62 5.91 4.52 3.14
N GLY A 63 6.11 3.49 3.97
CA GLY A 63 6.81 2.26 3.64
C GLY A 63 8.09 2.10 4.46
N LEU A 64 8.35 0.88 4.93
CA LEU A 64 9.43 0.58 5.88
C LEU A 64 10.84 0.94 5.36
N PHE A 65 11.01 1.01 4.04
CA PHE A 65 12.29 1.37 3.41
C PHE A 65 12.49 2.87 3.23
N GLN A 66 11.48 3.72 3.43
CA GLN A 66 11.61 5.16 3.15
C GLN A 66 12.62 5.88 4.06
N PRO A 67 12.71 5.60 5.37
CA PRO A 67 13.79 6.16 6.20
C PRO A 67 15.18 5.82 5.68
N LEU A 68 15.37 4.61 5.15
CA LEU A 68 16.64 4.15 4.59
C LEU A 68 16.94 4.82 3.24
N ASN A 69 15.93 5.02 2.39
CA ASN A 69 16.06 5.79 1.15
C ASN A 69 16.40 7.25 1.43
N ALA A 70 15.78 7.85 2.45
CA ALA A 70 16.06 9.20 2.89
C ALA A 70 17.51 9.32 3.43
N ALA A 71 17.95 8.39 4.28
CA ALA A 71 19.33 8.34 4.77
C ALA A 71 20.36 8.16 3.64
N LEU A 72 20.03 7.38 2.61
CA LEU A 72 20.87 7.25 1.41
C LEU A 72 20.99 8.57 0.65
N ALA A 73 19.86 9.28 0.46
CA ALA A 73 19.85 10.60 -0.17
C ALA A 73 20.63 11.65 0.65
N LEU A 74 20.45 11.65 1.97
CA LEU A 74 21.21 12.51 2.89
C LEU A 74 22.72 12.25 2.79
N SER A 75 23.12 10.98 2.73
CA SER A 75 24.53 10.60 2.58
C SER A 75 25.11 11.10 1.24
N ALA A 76 24.33 11.03 0.16
CA ALA A 76 24.75 11.50 -1.16
C ALA A 76 24.83 13.04 -1.26
N CYS A 77 23.98 13.75 -0.52
CA CYS A 77 23.97 15.22 -0.48
C CYS A 77 24.91 15.83 0.56
N THR A 78 25.53 15.00 1.41
CA THR A 78 26.42 15.47 2.47
C THR A 78 27.55 16.32 1.87
N SER A 79 27.81 17.48 2.47
CA SER A 79 28.78 18.49 2.01
C SER A 79 28.42 19.24 0.72
N LEU A 80 27.33 18.87 0.03
CA LEU A 80 26.84 19.56 -1.18
C LEU A 80 25.67 20.51 -0.90
N VAL A 81 24.91 20.24 0.17
CA VAL A 81 23.67 20.95 0.50
C VAL A 81 23.72 21.43 1.95
N ASP A 82 23.15 22.61 2.21
CA ASP A 82 23.00 23.15 3.55
C ASP A 82 22.20 22.18 4.47
N PRO A 83 22.61 21.99 5.74
CA PRO A 83 21.92 21.06 6.65
C PRO A 83 20.42 21.32 6.81
N GLN A 84 20.00 22.58 6.88
CA GLN A 84 18.57 22.91 7.01
C GLN A 84 17.82 22.57 5.73
N ALA A 85 18.41 22.88 4.57
CA ALA A 85 17.83 22.51 3.27
C ALA A 85 17.70 20.99 3.08
N MET A 86 18.62 20.19 3.65
CA MET A 86 18.47 18.73 3.67
C MET A 86 17.28 18.27 4.52
N ILE A 87 17.11 18.83 5.72
CA ILE A 87 15.98 18.51 6.60
C ILE A 87 14.65 18.86 5.94
N ASP A 88 14.55 20.06 5.37
CA ASP A 88 13.34 20.53 4.70
C ASP A 88 13.07 19.71 3.44
N GLY A 89 14.10 19.39 2.66
CA GLY A 89 14.00 18.51 1.49
C GLY A 89 13.40 17.14 1.83
N ILE A 90 13.89 16.46 2.88
CA ILE A 90 13.33 15.17 3.32
C ILE A 90 11.88 15.31 3.80
N ARG A 91 11.57 16.40 4.53
CA ARG A 91 10.23 16.69 5.06
C ARG A 91 9.20 16.97 3.96
N GLU A 92 9.62 17.64 2.89
CA GLU A 92 8.74 18.11 1.81
C GLU A 92 8.65 17.14 0.64
N THR A 93 9.54 16.14 0.58
CA THR A 93 9.55 15.14 -0.49
C THR A 93 8.18 14.46 -0.63
N ARG A 94 7.68 14.44 -1.87
CA ARG A 94 6.45 13.73 -2.26
C ARG A 94 6.76 12.79 -3.41
N TRP A 95 6.24 11.57 -3.34
CA TRP A 95 6.31 10.61 -4.42
C TRP A 95 4.90 10.12 -4.75
N PRO A 96 4.29 10.63 -5.84
CA PRO A 96 2.95 10.23 -6.25
C PRO A 96 2.83 8.70 -6.40
N ALA A 97 1.72 8.15 -5.91
CA ALA A 97 1.42 6.72 -5.96
C ALA A 97 2.47 5.79 -5.31
N ARG A 98 3.20 6.27 -4.29
CA ARG A 98 4.00 5.44 -3.38
C ARG A 98 3.39 5.50 -1.98
N LEU A 99 2.49 4.55 -1.73
CA LEU A 99 1.60 4.48 -0.58
C LEU A 99 1.03 5.85 -0.21
N GLU A 100 0.51 6.54 -1.23
CA GLU A 100 0.00 7.91 -1.11
C GLU A 100 -1.35 7.89 -0.40
N VAL A 101 -1.49 8.77 0.60
CA VAL A 101 -2.64 8.81 1.49
C VAL A 101 -3.62 9.90 1.07
N PHE A 102 -4.89 9.55 1.03
CA PHE A 102 -6.00 10.49 0.90
C PHE A 102 -6.87 10.48 2.16
N PRO A 103 -6.84 11.63 2.88
CA PRO A 103 -7.74 12.03 3.94
C PRO A 103 -9.10 11.34 4.02
N GLY A 104 -9.39 10.55 5.05
CA GLY A 104 -10.77 10.24 5.42
C GLY A 104 -11.30 11.11 6.57
N SER A 105 -12.58 10.94 6.90
CA SER A 105 -13.26 11.55 8.05
C SER A 105 -12.79 11.01 9.40
N CYS A 106 -12.13 9.85 9.43
CA CYS A 106 -11.48 9.33 10.62
C CYS A 106 -9.99 9.68 10.58
N GLN A 107 -9.56 10.61 11.44
CA GLN A 107 -8.16 10.87 11.77
C GLN A 107 -7.82 10.47 13.21
N ARG A 108 -8.76 9.85 13.95
CA ARG A 108 -8.46 9.40 15.32
C ARG A 108 -7.35 8.35 15.25
N PRO A 109 -6.39 8.34 16.19
CA PRO A 109 -5.32 7.37 16.17
C PRO A 109 -5.93 5.97 16.15
N TRP A 110 -5.73 5.26 15.05
CA TRP A 110 -6.02 3.83 14.95
C TRP A 110 -5.20 2.99 15.96
N SER A 111 -4.37 3.65 16.79
CA SER A 111 -3.54 3.12 17.86
C SER A 111 -4.22 3.02 19.24
N SER A 112 -5.44 3.51 19.46
CA SER A 112 -6.12 3.24 20.74
C SER A 112 -6.71 1.84 20.72
N GLN A 113 -6.02 0.88 21.33
CA GLN A 113 -6.52 -0.43 21.72
C GLN A 113 -7.96 -0.33 22.27
N ARG A 114 -8.95 -0.53 21.41
CA ARG A 114 -10.25 -1.03 21.83
C ARG A 114 -10.29 -2.49 21.45
N SER A 115 -10.53 -3.34 22.43
CA SER A 115 -10.97 -4.70 22.19
C SER A 115 -12.25 -4.61 21.35
N TRP A 116 -12.13 -4.97 20.08
CA TRP A 116 -13.27 -5.06 19.20
C TRP A 116 -14.05 -6.32 19.57
N SER A 117 -15.19 -6.17 20.25
CA SER A 117 -16.20 -7.22 20.29
C SER A 117 -17.07 -7.06 19.04
N TRP A 118 -16.69 -7.75 17.97
CA TRP A 118 -17.55 -7.91 16.81
C TRP A 118 -18.85 -8.60 17.28
N GLN A 119 -19.98 -7.90 17.23
CA GLN A 119 -21.28 -8.48 17.49
C GLN A 119 -21.88 -8.91 16.16
N SER A 120 -22.05 -10.23 15.98
CA SER A 120 -22.64 -10.84 14.81
C SER A 120 -24.01 -10.22 14.47
N PRO A 121 -24.27 -9.84 13.21
CA PRO A 121 -25.64 -9.76 12.72
C PRO A 121 -26.28 -11.15 12.84
N LYS A 122 -27.42 -11.23 13.52
CA LYS A 122 -28.15 -12.48 13.75
C LYS A 122 -28.60 -13.05 12.40
N SER A 123 -28.18 -14.30 12.14
CA SER A 123 -28.72 -15.28 11.18
C SER A 123 -28.90 -14.84 9.71
N LEU A 124 -27.93 -15.22 8.88
CA LEU A 124 -28.10 -15.50 7.44
C LEU A 124 -27.59 -16.93 7.16
N PRO A 125 -28.15 -17.66 6.18
CA PRO A 125 -28.07 -19.11 6.10
C PRO A 125 -26.66 -19.64 5.83
N SER A 126 -26.45 -20.89 6.25
CA SER A 126 -25.19 -21.62 6.36
C SER A 126 -24.45 -21.88 5.05
N SER A 127 -23.13 -21.64 5.08
CA SER A 127 -22.02 -22.32 4.39
C SER A 127 -22.28 -22.89 2.97
N GLY A 128 -21.76 -22.18 1.96
CA GLY A 128 -21.53 -22.68 0.59
C GLY A 128 -20.09 -22.37 0.14
N PRO A 129 -19.55 -23.08 -0.87
CA PRO A 129 -18.19 -22.86 -1.36
C PRO A 129 -18.04 -21.46 -1.98
N VAL A 130 -16.80 -20.96 -2.07
CA VAL A 130 -16.39 -19.74 -2.82
C VAL A 130 -16.99 -19.76 -4.23
N GLN A 131 -18.18 -19.20 -4.43
CA GLN A 131 -18.90 -19.33 -5.72
C GLN A 131 -19.47 -18.06 -6.35
N ASP A 132 -19.51 -16.90 -5.70
CA ASP A 132 -20.16 -15.75 -6.33
C ASP A 132 -19.17 -14.65 -6.71
N VAL A 133 -18.57 -14.77 -7.91
CA VAL A 133 -17.99 -13.61 -8.62
C VAL A 133 -19.17 -12.74 -9.06
N LEU A 134 -19.49 -11.71 -8.27
CA LEU A 134 -20.62 -10.83 -8.55
C LEU A 134 -20.23 -9.74 -9.55
N SER A 135 -21.11 -9.49 -10.51
CA SER A 135 -21.09 -8.28 -11.35
C SER A 135 -21.59 -7.08 -10.54
N VAL A 136 -21.05 -5.89 -10.84
CA VAL A 136 -21.41 -4.57 -10.29
C VAL A 136 -22.85 -4.51 -9.76
N GLN A 137 -23.02 -4.22 -8.46
CA GLN A 137 -24.30 -3.74 -7.95
C GLN A 137 -24.42 -2.26 -8.30
N GLU A 138 -25.20 -1.94 -9.33
CA GLU A 138 -25.56 -0.56 -9.61
C GLU A 138 -26.33 0.00 -8.39
N ASN A 139 -25.73 0.99 -7.71
CA ASN A 139 -26.22 1.67 -6.50
C ASN A 139 -25.94 0.97 -5.16
N VAL A 140 -24.68 0.69 -4.84
CA VAL A 140 -24.31 0.43 -3.44
C VAL A 140 -24.51 1.70 -2.61
N PRO A 141 -25.31 1.67 -1.53
CA PRO A 141 -25.50 2.81 -0.65
C PRO A 141 -24.17 3.32 -0.11
N VAL A 142 -23.95 4.63 -0.20
CA VAL A 142 -22.81 5.30 0.42
C VAL A 142 -23.29 5.92 1.72
N ASP A 143 -22.62 5.62 2.83
CA ASP A 143 -22.83 6.36 4.07
C ASP A 143 -22.19 7.74 3.95
N GLU A 144 -23.00 8.75 3.63
CA GLU A 144 -22.51 10.13 3.43
C GLU A 144 -21.96 10.77 4.71
N SER A 145 -22.20 10.18 5.88
CA SER A 145 -21.66 10.65 7.16
C SER A 145 -20.19 10.27 7.38
N TRP A 146 -19.60 9.45 6.50
CA TRP A 146 -18.25 8.95 6.68
C TRP A 146 -17.46 8.83 5.37
N GLU A 147 -16.33 9.52 5.34
CA GLU A 147 -15.35 9.46 4.24
C GLU A 147 -14.22 8.48 4.60
N PRO A 148 -13.97 7.43 3.79
CA PRO A 148 -12.89 6.46 4.04
C PRO A 148 -11.50 7.04 3.90
N LEU A 149 -10.56 6.48 4.65
CA LEU A 149 -9.14 6.54 4.32
C LEU A 149 -8.91 5.81 2.99
N ILE A 150 -8.31 6.48 2.01
CA ILE A 150 -7.92 5.86 0.74
C ILE A 150 -6.40 5.87 0.63
N LEU A 151 -5.81 4.71 0.40
CA LEU A 151 -4.39 4.48 0.17
C LEU A 151 -4.20 4.00 -1.26
N ILE A 152 -3.26 4.58 -2.00
CA ILE A 152 -2.90 4.09 -3.34
C ILE A 152 -1.40 3.77 -3.40
N ASP A 153 -1.05 2.64 -4.02
CA ASP A 153 0.35 2.25 -4.17
C ASP A 153 0.63 1.60 -5.53
N GLY A 154 1.74 2.00 -6.14
CA GLY A 154 2.22 1.50 -7.42
C GLY A 154 2.86 0.11 -7.39
N ALA A 155 2.70 -0.69 -6.33
CA ALA A 155 3.17 -2.07 -6.23
C ALA A 155 2.68 -2.88 -7.43
N HIS A 156 3.62 -3.42 -8.20
CA HIS A 156 3.36 -4.17 -9.44
C HIS A 156 4.35 -5.34 -9.63
N ASN A 157 4.96 -5.78 -8.53
CA ASN A 157 5.84 -6.95 -8.43
C ASN A 157 5.76 -7.54 -7.00
N PRO A 158 6.23 -8.78 -6.78
CA PRO A 158 6.09 -9.44 -5.48
C PRO A 158 6.75 -8.66 -4.32
N GLN A 159 7.91 -8.06 -4.54
CA GLN A 159 8.63 -7.30 -3.51
C GLN A 159 7.88 -6.02 -3.10
N GLY A 160 7.26 -5.33 -4.07
CA GLY A 160 6.42 -4.18 -3.83
C GLY A 160 5.14 -4.54 -3.08
N CYS A 161 4.52 -5.67 -3.43
CA CYS A 161 3.33 -6.18 -2.72
C CYS A 161 3.65 -6.61 -1.29
N LEU A 162 4.82 -7.24 -1.05
CA LEU A 162 5.32 -7.53 0.29
C LEU A 162 5.50 -6.26 1.12
N ALA A 163 6.20 -5.26 0.56
CA ALA A 163 6.44 -3.98 1.23
C ALA A 163 5.13 -3.21 1.51
N LEU A 164 4.16 -3.28 0.59
CA LEU A 164 2.82 -2.73 0.79
C LEU A 164 2.11 -3.44 1.96
N GLY A 165 2.12 -4.77 1.98
CA GLY A 165 1.51 -5.54 3.06
C GLY A 165 2.12 -5.23 4.43
N ASP A 166 3.44 -5.14 4.52
CA ASP A 166 4.15 -4.80 5.77
C ASP A 166 3.78 -3.38 6.25
N ALA A 167 3.66 -2.43 5.31
CA ALA A 167 3.24 -1.07 5.63
C ALA A 167 1.79 -1.01 6.11
N LEU A 168 0.88 -1.77 5.49
CA LEU A 168 -0.52 -1.85 5.91
C LEU A 168 -0.66 -2.50 7.30
N ASP A 169 0.10 -3.54 7.61
CA ASP A 169 0.10 -4.15 8.95
C ASP A 169 0.53 -3.16 10.03
N ARG A 170 1.50 -2.29 9.70
CA ARG A 170 1.95 -1.25 10.62
C ARG A 170 0.94 -0.12 10.79
N LEU A 171 0.29 0.29 9.70
CA LEU A 171 -0.61 1.44 9.66
C LEU A 171 -2.04 1.12 10.11
N LEU A 172 -2.52 -0.08 9.81
CA LEU A 172 -3.91 -0.50 9.91
C LEU A 172 -4.06 -1.87 10.62
N PRO A 173 -3.40 -2.12 11.76
CA PRO A 173 -3.47 -3.41 12.43
C PRO A 173 -4.92 -3.74 12.86
N GLY A 174 -5.41 -4.91 12.44
CA GLY A 174 -6.75 -5.39 12.73
C GLY A 174 -7.90 -4.63 12.06
N GLN A 175 -7.60 -3.63 11.22
CA GLN A 175 -8.61 -2.81 10.56
C GLN A 175 -9.08 -3.46 9.26
N PRO A 176 -10.38 -3.36 8.94
CA PRO A 176 -10.91 -3.81 7.66
C PRO A 176 -10.42 -2.91 6.52
N ILE A 177 -10.03 -3.54 5.42
CA ILE A 177 -9.55 -2.90 4.20
C ILE A 177 -10.31 -3.50 3.02
N VAL A 178 -10.92 -2.65 2.21
CA VAL A 178 -11.40 -2.98 0.87
C VAL A 178 -10.26 -2.78 -0.11
N PHE A 179 -9.86 -3.85 -0.80
CA PHE A 179 -8.80 -3.78 -1.80
C PHE A 179 -9.38 -3.53 -3.18
N LEU A 180 -8.76 -2.63 -3.93
CA LEU A 180 -9.04 -2.43 -5.35
C LEU A 180 -7.78 -2.78 -6.15
N VAL A 181 -7.86 -3.83 -6.97
CA VAL A 181 -6.69 -4.42 -7.61
C VAL A 181 -6.86 -4.48 -9.11
N GLY A 182 -5.85 -4.01 -9.84
CA GLY A 182 -5.77 -4.18 -11.29
C GLY A 182 -4.33 -4.36 -11.72
N LEU A 183 -4.10 -5.43 -12.48
CA LEU A 183 -2.77 -5.93 -12.84
C LEU A 183 -2.58 -5.95 -14.36
N LEU A 184 -1.33 -6.03 -14.81
CA LEU A 184 -0.99 -6.34 -16.19
C LEU A 184 -0.76 -7.84 -16.33
N SER A 185 -1.15 -8.40 -17.48
CA SER A 185 -1.11 -9.83 -17.78
C SER A 185 0.30 -10.43 -17.87
N ASP A 186 1.32 -9.60 -18.05
CA ASP A 186 2.73 -9.99 -18.12
C ASP A 186 3.42 -10.11 -16.76
N LYS A 187 2.70 -9.83 -15.66
CA LYS A 187 3.22 -9.90 -14.29
C LYS A 187 2.98 -11.25 -13.65
N ASP A 188 3.83 -11.60 -12.70
CA ASP A 188 3.63 -12.73 -11.79
C ASP A 188 2.58 -12.39 -10.73
N TYR A 189 1.33 -12.25 -11.17
CA TYR A 189 0.21 -11.91 -10.30
C TYR A 189 -0.02 -12.93 -9.17
N PRO A 190 0.17 -14.26 -9.34
CA PRO A 190 0.04 -15.19 -8.21
C PRO A 190 1.05 -14.88 -7.09
N ALA A 191 2.33 -14.69 -7.42
CA ALA A 191 3.35 -14.35 -6.43
C ALA A 191 3.10 -12.97 -5.80
N MET A 192 2.65 -11.99 -6.58
CA MET A 192 2.29 -10.67 -6.07
C MET A 192 1.18 -10.71 -5.02
N LEU A 193 0.08 -11.39 -5.34
CA LEU A 193 -1.09 -11.48 -4.46
C LEU A 193 -0.75 -12.31 -3.22
N GLY A 194 0.00 -13.41 -3.37
CA GLY A 194 0.53 -14.17 -2.24
C GLY A 194 1.42 -13.33 -1.31
N ALA A 195 2.33 -12.54 -1.88
CA ALA A 195 3.22 -11.66 -1.12
C ALA A 195 2.46 -10.56 -0.35
N LEU A 196 1.36 -10.03 -0.91
CA LEU A 196 0.54 -9.04 -0.20
C LEU A 196 -0.23 -9.65 0.96
N TRP A 197 -0.84 -10.82 0.79
CA TRP A 197 -1.88 -11.29 1.73
C TRP A 197 -1.43 -12.38 2.73
N ALA A 198 -0.28 -13.01 2.51
CA ALA A 198 0.20 -14.04 3.44
C ALA A 198 0.55 -13.46 4.82
N GLY A 199 -0.05 -14.02 5.88
CA GLY A 199 0.35 -13.78 7.28
C GLY A 199 0.08 -12.37 7.83
N ARG A 200 -0.95 -11.68 7.33
CA ARG A 200 -1.21 -10.26 7.66
C ARG A 200 -2.04 -10.05 8.92
N GLN A 201 -1.84 -8.89 9.55
CA GLN A 201 -2.57 -8.42 10.73
C GLN A 201 -3.75 -7.51 10.36
N PHE A 202 -3.71 -6.81 9.22
CA PHE A 202 -4.89 -6.12 8.70
C PHE A 202 -5.98 -7.14 8.32
N LYS A 203 -7.23 -6.67 8.24
CA LYS A 203 -8.37 -7.49 7.81
C LYS A 203 -8.75 -7.18 6.37
N THR A 204 -8.77 -8.19 5.51
CA THR A 204 -9.32 -8.04 4.15
C THR A 204 -10.84 -8.15 4.24
N LEU A 205 -11.56 -7.11 3.82
CA LEU A 205 -13.04 -7.09 3.82
C LEU A 205 -13.59 -7.52 2.47
N ASP A 206 -13.25 -6.81 1.40
CA ASP A 206 -13.70 -7.12 0.04
C ASP A 206 -12.55 -6.87 -0.94
N ILE A 207 -12.55 -7.60 -2.06
CA ILE A 207 -11.57 -7.43 -3.14
C ILE A 207 -12.31 -7.07 -4.42
N ILE A 208 -12.03 -5.89 -4.98
CA ILE A 208 -12.59 -5.41 -6.23
C ILE A 208 -11.52 -5.52 -7.30
N CYS A 209 -11.70 -6.46 -8.21
CA CYS A 209 -10.85 -6.65 -9.38
C CYS A 209 -11.31 -5.71 -10.50
N VAL A 210 -10.37 -4.94 -11.06
CA VAL A 210 -10.62 -4.02 -12.18
C VAL A 210 -9.69 -4.27 -13.36
N THR A 211 -10.09 -3.78 -14.54
CA THR A 211 -9.26 -3.85 -15.76
C THR A 211 -8.61 -2.47 -15.97
N PRO A 212 -7.29 -2.29 -15.73
CA PRO A 212 -6.63 -1.03 -16.01
C PRO A 212 -6.78 -0.61 -17.47
N GLU A 213 -6.77 0.70 -17.76
CA GLU A 213 -6.76 1.22 -19.13
C GLU A 213 -5.41 0.99 -19.82
N ASN A 214 -5.15 -0.26 -20.22
CA ASN A 214 -3.94 -0.65 -20.91
C ASN A 214 -4.20 -1.89 -21.78
N PRO A 215 -3.66 -1.96 -23.02
CA PRO A 215 -3.80 -3.16 -23.86
C PRO A 215 -3.23 -4.44 -23.24
N ARG A 216 -2.29 -4.32 -22.29
CA ARG A 216 -1.71 -5.47 -21.56
C ARG A 216 -2.43 -5.79 -20.26
N ALA A 217 -3.52 -5.08 -19.94
CA ALA A 217 -4.27 -5.32 -18.71
C ALA A 217 -4.74 -6.77 -18.60
N LEU A 218 -4.62 -7.35 -17.42
CA LEU A 218 -5.30 -8.59 -17.09
C LEU A 218 -6.79 -8.26 -16.92
N PRO A 219 -7.72 -8.93 -17.63
CA PRO A 219 -9.15 -8.68 -17.47
C PRO A 219 -9.59 -8.92 -16.02
N ALA A 220 -10.48 -8.07 -15.51
CA ALA A 220 -10.97 -8.13 -14.13
C ALA A 220 -11.52 -9.52 -13.77
N LYS A 221 -12.22 -10.17 -14.69
CA LYS A 221 -12.74 -11.55 -14.50
C LYS A 221 -11.62 -12.58 -14.35
N SER A 222 -10.56 -12.46 -15.15
CA SER A 222 -9.39 -13.33 -15.07
C SER A 222 -8.64 -13.12 -13.75
N LEU A 223 -8.47 -11.86 -13.33
CA LEU A 223 -7.87 -11.52 -12.05
C LEU A 223 -8.70 -12.08 -10.87
N ALA A 224 -10.02 -11.90 -10.88
CA ALA A 224 -10.92 -12.43 -9.86
C ALA A 224 -10.83 -13.96 -9.74
N LYS A 225 -10.74 -14.67 -10.87
CA LYS A 225 -10.50 -16.12 -10.89
C LYS A 225 -9.18 -16.48 -10.22
N SER A 226 -8.11 -15.76 -10.53
CA SER A 226 -6.80 -15.99 -9.89
C SER A 226 -6.83 -15.72 -8.39
N VAL A 227 -7.48 -14.65 -7.94
CA VAL A 227 -7.67 -14.38 -6.50
C VAL A 227 -8.41 -15.53 -5.82
N ALA A 228 -9.48 -16.05 -6.43
CA ALA A 228 -10.23 -17.19 -5.91
C ALA A 228 -9.44 -18.50 -5.90
N GLU A 229 -8.63 -18.75 -6.94
CA GLU A 229 -7.83 -19.97 -7.11
C GLU A 229 -6.60 -20.04 -6.22
N LEU A 230 -6.05 -18.90 -5.82
CA LEU A 230 -4.84 -18.83 -5.01
C LEU A 230 -5.00 -19.50 -3.64
N LYS A 231 -6.23 -19.92 -3.26
CA LYS A 231 -6.55 -20.60 -1.99
C LYS A 231 -5.79 -19.95 -0.83
N ILE A 232 -5.71 -18.61 -0.88
CA ILE A 232 -4.84 -17.89 0.02
C ILE A 232 -5.40 -18.19 1.40
N ASP A 233 -4.55 -18.82 2.22
CA ASP A 233 -4.72 -18.92 3.66
C ASP A 233 -4.61 -17.48 4.18
N LEU A 234 -5.67 -16.71 3.94
CA LEU A 234 -5.86 -15.31 4.29
C LEU A 234 -6.06 -15.24 5.80
N HIS A 235 -5.01 -15.61 6.53
CA HIS A 235 -4.85 -15.34 7.94
C HIS A 235 -4.91 -13.82 8.24
N SER A 236 -4.98 -12.98 7.20
CA SER A 236 -5.48 -11.60 7.19
C SER A 236 -6.98 -11.46 7.52
N GLY A 237 -7.55 -12.38 8.30
CA GLY A 237 -8.96 -12.37 8.69
C GLY A 237 -9.99 -12.52 7.55
N TYR A 238 -9.56 -12.90 6.34
CA TYR A 238 -10.52 -13.14 5.26
C TYR A 238 -11.28 -14.42 5.59
N ASN A 239 -12.59 -14.35 5.50
CA ASN A 239 -13.51 -15.40 5.90
C ASN A 239 -14.58 -15.59 4.81
N ASP A 240 -15.43 -16.60 4.99
CA ASP A 240 -16.46 -16.99 4.01
C ASP A 240 -17.49 -15.90 3.67
N ARG A 241 -17.42 -14.71 4.30
CA ARG A 241 -18.31 -13.56 4.03
C ARG A 241 -17.72 -12.50 3.12
N ASP A 242 -16.42 -12.58 2.84
CA ASP A 242 -15.70 -11.57 2.08
C ASP A 242 -15.83 -11.84 0.58
N MET A 243 -16.09 -10.78 -0.19
CA MET A 243 -16.52 -10.93 -1.59
C MET A 243 -15.44 -10.50 -2.58
N ILE A 244 -15.35 -11.24 -3.69
CA ILE A 244 -14.55 -10.88 -4.86
C ILE A 244 -15.48 -10.30 -5.93
N HIS A 245 -15.35 -9.01 -6.17
CA HIS A 245 -16.13 -8.28 -7.17
C HIS A 245 -15.35 -8.15 -8.47
N THR A 246 -16.07 -8.18 -9.59
CA THR A 246 -15.49 -7.90 -10.91
C THR A 246 -16.14 -6.65 -11.52
N ILE A 247 -15.32 -5.62 -11.74
CA ILE A 247 -15.75 -4.34 -12.31
C ILE A 247 -14.74 -3.91 -13.35
N ASP A 248 -15.09 -3.94 -14.64
CA ASP A 248 -14.10 -3.65 -15.68
C ASP A 248 -13.54 -2.21 -15.60
N GLN A 249 -14.38 -1.22 -15.29
CA GLN A 249 -13.98 0.19 -15.23
C GLN A 249 -13.35 0.57 -13.87
N PRO A 250 -12.10 1.07 -13.83
CA PRO A 250 -11.42 1.45 -12.60
C PRO A 250 -12.17 2.46 -11.72
N GLU A 251 -12.82 3.46 -12.31
CA GLU A 251 -13.55 4.51 -11.58
C GLU A 251 -14.80 3.95 -10.89
N LEU A 252 -15.54 3.08 -11.59
CA LEU A 252 -16.68 2.38 -10.99
C LEU A 252 -16.23 1.45 -9.88
N GLY A 253 -15.09 0.78 -10.08
CA GLY A 253 -14.46 -0.05 -9.05
C GLY A 253 -14.12 0.77 -7.81
N LEU A 254 -13.53 1.96 -7.96
CA LEU A 254 -13.21 2.83 -6.84
C LEU A 254 -14.46 3.39 -6.16
N ALA A 255 -15.50 3.74 -6.93
CA ALA A 255 -16.78 4.17 -6.36
C ALA A 255 -17.41 3.06 -5.51
N GLN A 256 -17.40 1.82 -5.99
CA GLN A 256 -17.83 0.63 -5.25
C GLN A 256 -17.01 0.43 -3.98
N ALA A 257 -15.67 0.51 -4.09
CA ALA A 257 -14.77 0.35 -2.95
C ALA A 257 -15.06 1.35 -1.85
N VAL A 258 -15.25 2.61 -2.23
CA VAL A 258 -15.61 3.70 -1.32
C VAL A 258 -16.99 3.49 -0.70
N ALA A 259 -17.98 3.02 -1.45
CA ALA A 259 -19.32 2.77 -0.95
C ALA A 259 -19.31 1.68 0.14
N ILE A 260 -18.68 0.54 -0.14
CA ILE A 260 -18.51 -0.56 0.83
C ILE A 260 -17.74 -0.07 2.05
N ALA A 261 -16.59 0.58 1.82
CA ALA A 261 -15.75 1.11 2.87
C ALA A 261 -16.50 2.10 3.77
N SER A 262 -17.34 2.96 3.18
CA SER A 262 -18.10 3.95 3.93
C SER A 262 -19.09 3.34 4.91
N THR A 263 -19.84 2.34 4.45
CA THR A 263 -20.85 1.65 5.23
C THR A 263 -20.22 0.77 6.30
N GLN A 264 -19.09 0.11 5.98
CA GLN A 264 -18.43 -0.86 6.85
C GLN A 264 -17.32 -0.23 7.72
N ARG A 265 -17.11 1.09 7.62
CA ARG A 265 -16.06 1.85 8.33
C ARG A 265 -14.66 1.25 8.10
N ALA A 266 -14.36 0.94 6.84
CA ALA A 266 -13.12 0.31 6.38
C ALA A 266 -12.23 1.25 5.56
N ALA A 267 -10.93 1.00 5.52
CA ALA A 267 -10.06 1.71 4.59
C ALA A 267 -10.22 1.17 3.16
N VAL A 268 -9.79 1.95 2.16
CA VAL A 268 -9.61 1.49 0.78
C VAL A 268 -8.12 1.44 0.47
N CYS A 269 -7.64 0.34 -0.09
CA CYS A 269 -6.28 0.23 -0.61
C CYS A 269 -6.31 -0.16 -2.09
N ALA A 270 -5.83 0.74 -2.98
CA ALA A 270 -5.74 0.48 -4.41
C ALA A 270 -4.30 0.23 -4.85
N PHE A 271 -4.03 -0.88 -5.56
CA PHE A 271 -2.69 -1.21 -6.04
C PHE A 271 -2.69 -2.08 -7.30
N GLY A 272 -1.49 -2.34 -7.84
CA GLY A 272 -1.27 -3.40 -8.82
C GLY A 272 -0.64 -2.95 -10.13
N SER A 273 -0.85 -1.69 -10.52
CA SER A 273 -0.32 -1.14 -11.77
C SER A 273 -0.18 0.37 -11.67
N LEU A 274 0.92 0.90 -12.19
CA LEU A 274 1.12 2.36 -12.31
C LEU A 274 0.07 3.02 -13.21
N TYR A 275 -0.45 2.31 -14.21
CA TYR A 275 -1.55 2.80 -15.05
C TYR A 275 -2.84 2.99 -14.24
N LEU A 276 -3.16 1.98 -13.42
CA LEU A 276 -4.33 2.03 -12.54
C LEU A 276 -4.21 3.17 -11.53
N VAL A 277 -3.16 3.17 -10.71
CA VAL A 277 -3.06 4.15 -9.62
C VAL A 277 -2.89 5.58 -10.14
N GLY A 278 -2.27 5.78 -11.31
CA GLY A 278 -2.21 7.09 -11.97
C GLY A 278 -3.60 7.63 -12.35
N GLN A 279 -4.46 6.78 -12.91
CA GLN A 279 -5.85 7.10 -13.25
C GLN A 279 -6.67 7.41 -11.99
N LEU A 280 -6.66 6.49 -11.01
CA LEU A 280 -7.39 6.64 -9.76
C LEU A 280 -6.98 7.89 -8.99
N ARG A 281 -5.67 8.19 -8.94
CA ARG A 281 -5.15 9.39 -8.30
C ARG A 281 -5.78 10.67 -8.86
N THR A 282 -5.91 10.75 -10.18
CA THR A 282 -6.53 11.91 -10.84
C THR A 282 -7.99 12.01 -10.43
N TRP A 283 -8.71 10.91 -10.44
CA TRP A 283 -10.11 10.85 -10.04
C TRP A 283 -10.33 11.24 -8.57
N ILE A 284 -9.53 10.69 -7.64
CA ILE A 284 -9.61 11.00 -6.21
C ILE A 284 -9.35 12.49 -5.94
N ARG A 285 -8.36 13.10 -6.60
CA ARG A 285 -8.05 14.53 -6.43
C ARG A 285 -9.14 15.46 -6.97
N ASN A 286 -9.87 15.03 -7.99
CA ASN A 286 -10.94 15.79 -8.61
C ASN A 286 -12.31 15.52 -7.96
N ARG A 287 -12.42 14.52 -7.08
CA ARG A 287 -13.64 14.22 -6.34
C ARG A 287 -13.93 15.35 -5.33
N PRO A 288 -15.16 15.88 -5.26
CA PRO A 288 -15.53 16.80 -4.21
C PRO A 288 -15.42 16.10 -2.84
N ARG A 289 -14.51 16.59 -1.99
CA ARG A 289 -14.40 16.16 -0.58
C ARG A 289 -15.66 16.57 0.17
N ARG A 290 -16.26 15.63 0.90
CA ARG A 290 -17.59 15.84 1.50
C ARG A 290 -17.54 16.38 2.93
N LEU A 291 -16.36 16.46 3.56
CA LEU A 291 -16.15 17.12 4.85
C LEU A 291 -14.84 17.94 4.81
N ARG A 292 -14.95 19.27 4.76
CA ARG A 292 -13.84 20.19 5.07
C ARG A 292 -14.16 20.91 6.37
N GLU A 293 -13.62 20.43 7.48
CA GLU A 293 -13.35 21.25 8.66
C GLU A 293 -11.98 20.88 9.24
N ASP A 294 -10.90 20.95 8.45
CA ASP A 294 -9.58 21.33 8.99
C ASP A 294 -8.61 21.74 7.86
N PRO A 295 -8.08 22.97 7.85
CA PRO A 295 -7.11 23.44 6.86
C PRO A 295 -5.64 22.99 7.09
N GLN A 296 -5.33 22.06 8.00
CA GLN A 296 -3.93 21.72 8.37
C GLN A 296 -3.24 20.55 7.65
N PHE A 297 -3.65 20.13 6.45
CA PHE A 297 -2.94 19.09 5.66
C PHE A 297 -2.66 19.47 4.20
#